data_AF-A0A8T6N6U9-F1
#
_entry.id   AF-A0A8T6N6U9-F1
#
_cell.length_a   1.000
_cell.length_b   1.000
_cell.length_c   1.000
_cell.angle_alpha   90.00
_cell.angle_beta   90.00
_cell.angle_gamma   90.00
#
_symmetry.space_group_name_H-M   'P 1'
#
loop_
_entity.id
_entity.type
_entity.pdbx_description
1 polymer ?
#
loop_
_entity_poly.entity_id
_entity_poly.type
_entity_poly.pdbx_seq_one_letter_code
_entity_poly.pdbx_strand_id
1 'polypeptide(L)'
;MTITREQIKTAFVSDIKDIGEEAYNNQDWYQQDAQRIRYILATIEMDPGVGAHSYNGGKKVQLELGQESNRYYNCIEFDDKGEYKINNEHTLRELMKMSYDELSDYVHRNDFDWIGDDYDHINEYLYVIMNEWQDEVEFEGGDMQNPDYMTITKRARAWNVDPETGFKSENPYEAAYHVFMEYWDSLPDEEKPKIHKRLEALGV
;
A
#
# COMPACT_ATOMS: atom_id res chain seq x y z
N MET A 1 -0.47 8.91 22.95
CA MET A 1 -0.80 9.45 21.61
C MET A 1 -1.26 8.28 20.77
N THR A 2 -2.23 8.47 19.89
CA THR A 2 -2.74 7.45 18.95
C THR A 2 -2.02 7.61 17.61
N ILE A 3 -1.81 6.52 16.85
CA ILE A 3 -1.18 6.60 15.52
C ILE A 3 -2.18 7.23 14.54
N THR A 4 -1.74 8.25 13.79
CA THR A 4 -2.57 8.95 12.79
C THR A 4 -2.42 8.33 11.40
N ARG A 5 -3.43 8.48 10.53
CA ARG A 5 -3.37 8.04 9.12
C ARG A 5 -2.14 8.57 8.39
N GLU A 6 -1.76 9.82 8.61
CA GLU A 6 -0.62 10.49 7.98
C GLU A 6 0.72 9.89 8.41
N GLN A 7 0.81 9.40 9.65
CA GLN A 7 1.98 8.68 10.13
C GLN A 7 2.10 7.32 9.43
N ILE A 8 0.97 6.61 9.24
CA ILE A 8 0.92 5.34 8.50
C ILE A 8 1.30 5.59 7.04
N LYS A 9 0.70 6.58 6.39
CA LYS A 9 1.04 7.00 5.02
C LYS A 9 2.55 7.21 4.87
N THR A 10 3.16 7.98 5.77
CA THR A 10 4.61 8.26 5.75
C THR A 10 5.44 6.98 5.89
N ALA A 11 4.99 6.02 6.70
CA ALA A 11 5.72 4.81 7.01
C ALA A 11 5.58 3.70 5.95
N PHE A 12 4.47 3.68 5.19
CA PHE A 12 4.12 2.58 4.30
C PHE A 12 3.96 2.95 2.82
N VAL A 13 3.80 4.22 2.45
CA VAL A 13 3.63 4.65 1.05
C VAL A 13 4.94 5.12 0.47
N SER A 14 5.49 4.40 -0.51
CA SER A 14 6.70 4.78 -1.24
C SER A 14 6.54 6.10 -1.97
N ASP A 15 7.67 6.76 -2.27
CA ASP A 15 7.66 7.87 -3.23
C ASP A 15 7.36 7.31 -4.63
N ILE A 16 6.47 7.99 -5.37
CA ILE A 16 6.02 7.61 -6.72
C ILE A 16 7.20 7.47 -7.69
N LYS A 17 8.25 8.27 -7.50
CA LYS A 17 9.45 8.24 -8.34
C LYS A 17 10.31 7.00 -8.11
N ASP A 18 10.18 6.36 -6.94
CA ASP A 18 10.99 5.22 -6.52
C ASP A 18 10.34 3.88 -6.93
N ILE A 19 9.13 3.92 -7.48
CA ILE A 19 8.49 2.78 -8.16
C ILE A 19 9.02 2.71 -9.60
N GLY A 20 9.70 1.63 -9.97
CA GLY A 20 10.16 1.39 -11.35
C GLY A 20 9.02 1.02 -12.33
N GLU A 21 9.38 0.80 -13.59
CA GLU A 21 8.48 0.24 -14.62
C GLU A 21 8.53 -1.29 -14.69
N GLU A 22 9.51 -1.89 -14.01
CA GLU A 22 9.74 -3.33 -13.94
C GLU A 22 9.85 -3.74 -12.47
N ALA A 23 9.23 -4.85 -12.11
CA ALA A 23 9.46 -5.51 -10.84
C ALA A 23 9.85 -6.97 -11.07
N TYR A 24 11.03 -7.31 -10.59
CA TYR A 24 11.60 -8.64 -10.73
C TYR A 24 11.01 -9.57 -9.69
N ASN A 25 10.87 -10.84 -10.04
CA ASN A 25 10.34 -11.86 -9.15
C ASN A 25 11.38 -12.31 -8.10
N ASN A 26 11.84 -11.35 -7.29
CA ASN A 26 12.86 -11.56 -6.29
C ASN A 26 12.72 -10.55 -5.14
N GLN A 27 13.63 -10.64 -4.18
CA GLN A 27 13.63 -9.80 -2.98
C GLN A 27 14.03 -8.34 -3.26
N ASP A 28 14.68 -8.06 -4.40
CA ASP A 28 15.34 -6.78 -4.66
C ASP A 28 14.35 -5.63 -4.71
N TRP A 29 13.14 -5.88 -5.25
CA TRP A 29 12.12 -4.84 -5.33
C TRP A 29 11.77 -4.32 -3.93
N TYR A 30 11.52 -5.19 -2.95
CA TYR A 30 11.23 -4.75 -1.59
C TYR A 30 12.45 -4.12 -0.91
N GLN A 31 13.64 -4.65 -1.16
CA GLN A 31 14.89 -4.15 -0.54
C GLN A 31 15.29 -2.76 -1.03
N GLN A 32 14.71 -2.24 -2.11
CA GLN A 32 15.05 -0.90 -2.60
C GLN A 32 14.42 0.22 -1.75
N ASP A 33 13.51 -0.08 -0.83
CA ASP A 33 12.75 0.95 -0.13
C ASP A 33 12.24 0.52 1.27
N ALA A 34 12.32 1.45 2.23
CA ALA A 34 11.95 1.15 3.61
C ALA A 34 10.45 0.90 3.78
N GLN A 35 9.61 1.62 3.04
CA GLN A 35 8.16 1.50 3.09
C GLN A 35 7.71 0.11 2.63
N ARG A 36 8.30 -0.39 1.54
CA ARG A 36 8.09 -1.75 1.03
C ARG A 36 8.54 -2.84 2.01
N ILE A 37 9.69 -2.70 2.67
CA ILE A 37 10.11 -3.64 3.72
C ILE A 37 9.13 -3.65 4.90
N ARG A 38 8.67 -2.46 5.36
CA ARG A 38 7.69 -2.39 6.45
C ARG A 38 6.37 -3.06 6.08
N TYR A 39 5.91 -2.89 4.83
CA TYR A 39 4.72 -3.55 4.34
C TYR A 39 4.84 -5.07 4.45
N ILE A 40 5.91 -5.66 3.89
CA ILE A 40 6.18 -7.11 3.97
C ILE A 40 6.24 -7.60 5.42
N LEU A 41 6.95 -6.89 6.29
CA LEU A 41 7.03 -7.24 7.71
C LEU A 41 5.67 -7.15 8.43
N ALA A 42 4.73 -6.34 7.94
CA ALA A 42 3.40 -6.25 8.51
C ALA A 42 2.43 -7.29 7.94
N THR A 43 2.57 -7.69 6.68
CA THR A 43 1.58 -8.50 5.95
C THR A 43 1.95 -9.96 5.78
N ILE A 44 3.22 -10.35 5.92
CA ILE A 44 3.67 -11.73 5.72
C ILE A 44 4.14 -12.37 7.02
N GLU A 45 3.61 -13.56 7.31
CA GLU A 45 4.12 -14.44 8.35
C GLU A 45 5.42 -15.08 7.87
N MET A 46 6.52 -14.87 8.60
CA MET A 46 7.85 -15.35 8.22
C MET A 46 8.55 -15.98 9.40
N ASP A 47 9.22 -17.10 9.14
CA ASP A 47 9.99 -17.85 10.12
C ASP A 47 11.43 -18.03 9.64
N PRO A 48 12.42 -17.88 10.54
CA PRO A 48 13.81 -18.08 10.18
C PRO A 48 14.04 -19.54 9.75
N GLY A 49 14.86 -19.74 8.70
CA GLY A 49 15.19 -21.08 8.20
C GLY A 49 14.02 -21.84 7.56
N VAL A 50 12.92 -21.16 7.20
CA VAL A 50 11.84 -21.68 6.35
C VAL A 50 12.03 -21.14 4.93
N GLY A 51 12.15 -22.00 3.91
CA GLY A 51 12.40 -21.61 2.51
C GLY A 51 13.33 -22.56 1.76
N ALA A 52 13.92 -22.11 0.64
CA ALA A 52 14.82 -22.91 -0.21
C ALA A 52 16.07 -23.41 0.54
N HIS A 53 16.38 -22.84 1.70
CA HIS A 53 17.54 -23.16 2.53
C HIS A 53 17.20 -23.92 3.82
N SER A 54 15.96 -24.37 4.04
CA SER A 54 15.54 -25.09 5.26
C SER A 54 16.34 -26.36 5.57
N TYR A 55 17.02 -26.91 4.55
CA TYR A 55 17.90 -28.06 4.69
C TYR A 55 19.26 -27.79 4.04
N ASN A 56 20.33 -27.88 4.83
CA ASN A 56 21.70 -27.82 4.33
C ASN A 56 22.35 -29.21 4.51
N GLY A 57 22.75 -29.83 3.39
CA GLY A 57 23.37 -31.17 3.41
C GLY A 57 22.47 -32.27 4.00
N GLY A 58 21.14 -32.16 3.81
CA GLY A 58 20.16 -33.14 4.32
C GLY A 58 19.85 -33.03 5.80
N LYS A 59 20.32 -31.97 6.49
CA LYS A 59 19.98 -31.65 7.87
C LYS A 59 19.20 -30.35 7.92
N LYS A 60 18.20 -30.30 8.80
CA LYS A 60 17.46 -29.06 9.07
C LYS A 60 18.46 -28.00 9.56
N VAL A 61 18.40 -26.81 8.99
CA VAL A 61 19.22 -25.68 9.45
C VAL A 61 18.90 -25.40 10.92
N GLN A 62 19.94 -25.25 11.73
CA GLN A 62 19.81 -24.89 13.13
C GLN A 62 19.81 -23.37 13.24
N LEU A 63 18.81 -22.82 13.93
CA LEU A 63 18.69 -21.39 14.13
C LEU A 63 19.85 -20.85 14.98
N GLU A 64 20.35 -19.68 14.60
CA GLU A 64 21.34 -18.93 15.36
C GLU A 64 20.68 -18.17 16.53
N LEU A 65 21.48 -17.86 17.55
CA LEU A 65 21.00 -17.11 18.70
C LEU A 65 20.57 -15.70 18.26
N GLY A 66 19.30 -15.36 18.49
CA GLY A 66 18.72 -14.07 18.11
C GLY A 66 17.89 -14.12 16.83
N GLN A 67 17.78 -15.28 16.17
CA GLN A 67 16.77 -15.51 15.15
C GLN A 67 15.40 -15.75 15.78
N GLU A 68 14.38 -15.08 15.26
CA GLU A 68 12.99 -15.14 15.69
C GLU A 68 12.04 -15.04 14.49
N SER A 69 10.84 -15.58 14.64
CA SER A 69 9.74 -15.34 13.71
C SER A 69 9.45 -13.85 13.57
N ASN A 70 8.91 -13.42 12.43
CA ASN A 70 8.57 -12.03 12.19
C ASN A 70 7.56 -11.51 13.22
N ARG A 71 8.05 -10.72 14.18
CA ARG A 71 7.24 -10.18 15.29
C ARG A 71 6.33 -9.03 14.89
N TYR A 72 6.52 -8.48 13.69
CA TYR A 72 5.76 -7.35 13.18
C TYR A 72 4.53 -7.79 12.38
N TYR A 73 4.45 -9.08 12.05
CA TYR A 73 3.32 -9.63 11.33
C TYR A 73 2.00 -9.30 12.03
N ASN A 74 1.05 -8.84 11.24
CA ASN A 74 -0.29 -8.48 11.64
C ASN A 74 -0.37 -7.39 12.72
N CYS A 75 0.63 -6.50 12.82
CA CYS A 75 0.51 -5.32 13.70
C CYS A 75 -0.48 -4.28 13.17
N ILE A 76 -0.71 -4.29 11.85
CA ILE A 76 -1.71 -3.51 11.10
C ILE A 76 -2.27 -4.36 9.95
N GLU A 77 -3.56 -4.23 9.69
CA GLU A 77 -4.25 -4.76 8.51
C GLU A 77 -4.66 -3.58 7.61
N PHE A 78 -4.49 -3.72 6.29
CA PHE A 78 -4.97 -2.79 5.27
C PHE A 78 -6.10 -3.44 4.48
N ASP A 79 -7.08 -2.66 4.01
CA ASP A 79 -8.10 -3.14 3.08
C ASP A 79 -8.00 -2.50 1.70
N ASP A 80 -8.80 -3.00 0.76
CA ASP A 80 -8.83 -2.59 -0.65
C ASP A 80 -9.48 -1.21 -0.89
N LYS A 81 -9.86 -0.49 0.17
CA LYS A 81 -10.49 0.84 0.11
C LYS A 81 -9.72 1.88 0.92
N GLY A 82 -8.47 1.58 1.24
CA GLY A 82 -7.60 2.46 2.00
C GLY A 82 -8.00 2.62 3.46
N GLU A 83 -8.88 1.78 4.00
CA GLU A 83 -9.09 1.69 5.44
C GLU A 83 -8.01 0.79 6.07
N TYR A 84 -7.90 0.89 7.39
CA TYR A 84 -6.91 0.13 8.14
C TYR A 84 -7.39 -0.19 9.55
N LYS A 85 -6.82 -1.25 10.11
CA LYS A 85 -7.05 -1.67 11.48
C LYS A 85 -5.73 -1.92 12.18
N ILE A 86 -5.50 -1.20 13.27
CA ILE A 86 -4.32 -1.40 14.11
C ILE A 86 -4.63 -2.52 15.11
N ASN A 87 -3.96 -3.65 14.94
CA ASN A 87 -4.10 -4.81 15.83
C ASN A 87 -3.13 -4.75 17.02
N ASN A 88 -1.95 -4.17 16.83
CA ASN A 88 -0.97 -3.97 17.89
C ASN A 88 -0.24 -2.63 17.73
N GLU A 89 -0.72 -1.61 18.47
CA GLU A 89 -0.18 -0.26 18.40
C GLU A 89 1.28 -0.16 18.82
N HIS A 90 1.72 -0.94 19.81
CA HIS A 90 3.10 -0.88 20.29
C HIS A 90 4.08 -1.39 19.23
N THR A 91 3.82 -2.58 18.71
CA THR A 91 4.63 -3.22 17.65
C THR A 91 4.66 -2.37 16.38
N LEU A 92 3.51 -1.81 15.98
CA LEU A 92 3.44 -0.92 14.83
C LEU A 92 4.28 0.34 15.02
N ARG A 93 4.27 0.94 16.22
CA ARG A 93 5.13 2.11 16.54
C ARG A 93 6.61 1.79 16.45
N GLU A 94 7.02 0.58 16.80
CA GLU A 94 8.41 0.15 16.66
C GLU A 94 8.78 0.02 15.18
N LEU A 95 7.97 -0.71 14.41
CA LEU A 95 8.18 -0.90 12.96
C LEU A 95 8.30 0.44 12.20
N MET A 96 7.38 1.37 12.47
CA MET A 96 7.34 2.68 11.82
C MET A 96 8.56 3.56 12.14
N LYS A 97 9.26 3.31 13.25
CA LYS A 97 10.44 4.09 13.66
C LYS A 97 11.75 3.55 13.12
N MET A 98 11.79 2.28 12.73
CA MET A 98 13.00 1.66 12.21
C MET A 98 13.45 2.36 10.93
N SER A 99 14.72 2.71 10.87
CA SER A 99 15.40 3.15 9.65
C SER A 99 15.51 2.01 8.64
N TYR A 100 15.87 2.35 7.39
CA TYR A 100 16.14 1.34 6.37
C TYR A 100 17.20 0.33 6.83
N ASP A 101 18.32 0.79 7.40
CA ASP A 101 19.40 -0.07 7.88
C ASP A 101 18.92 -1.01 8.99
N GLU A 102 18.11 -0.52 9.94
CA GLU A 102 17.54 -1.37 11.00
C GLU A 102 16.56 -2.41 10.47
N LEU A 103 15.75 -2.05 9.47
CA LEU A 103 14.81 -2.96 8.79
C LEU A 103 15.60 -4.04 8.05
N SER A 104 16.58 -3.63 7.24
CA SER A 104 17.46 -4.53 6.50
C SER A 104 18.21 -5.47 7.44
N ASP A 105 18.81 -4.95 8.51
CA ASP A 105 19.50 -5.74 9.52
C ASP A 105 18.58 -6.75 10.22
N TYR A 106 17.33 -6.36 10.52
CA TYR A 106 16.35 -7.26 11.12
C TYR A 106 16.05 -8.45 10.21
N VAL A 107 15.90 -8.19 8.92
CA VAL A 107 15.60 -9.22 7.91
C VAL A 107 16.79 -10.16 7.75
N HIS A 108 17.97 -9.62 7.49
CA HIS A 108 19.17 -10.41 7.24
C HIS A 108 19.57 -11.24 8.45
N ARG A 109 19.46 -10.69 9.67
CA ARG A 109 19.77 -11.42 10.90
C ARG A 109 18.84 -12.61 11.09
N ASN A 110 17.57 -12.46 10.76
CA ASN A 110 16.58 -13.53 10.87
C ASN A 110 16.57 -14.46 9.67
N ASP A 111 17.40 -14.22 8.65
CA ASP A 111 17.43 -15.02 7.42
C ASP A 111 16.03 -15.22 6.83
N PHE A 112 15.23 -14.14 6.83
CA PHE A 112 13.90 -14.17 6.26
C PHE A 112 13.98 -14.29 4.75
N ASP A 113 13.57 -15.45 4.26
CA ASP A 113 13.24 -15.64 2.86
C ASP A 113 11.77 -15.26 2.67
N TRP A 114 11.52 -13.98 2.43
CA TRP A 114 10.17 -13.44 2.25
C TRP A 114 9.58 -13.70 0.86
N ILE A 115 9.99 -14.83 0.27
CA ILE A 115 9.43 -15.41 -0.94
C ILE A 115 9.87 -14.61 -2.17
N GLY A 116 10.93 -15.08 -2.83
CA GLY A 116 11.16 -14.77 -4.24
C GLY A 116 10.17 -15.53 -5.11
N ASP A 117 8.87 -15.24 -5.00
CA ASP A 117 7.81 -15.74 -5.90
C ASP A 117 6.43 -15.16 -5.57
N ASP A 118 6.19 -13.84 -5.68
CA ASP A 118 4.82 -13.44 -6.02
C ASP A 118 4.69 -12.01 -6.55
N TYR A 119 4.53 -11.90 -7.87
CA TYR A 119 3.99 -10.68 -8.46
C TYR A 119 2.63 -10.32 -7.86
N ASP A 120 1.86 -11.28 -7.34
CA ASP A 120 0.58 -10.99 -6.69
C ASP A 120 0.77 -10.05 -5.51
N HIS A 121 1.82 -10.24 -4.69
CA HIS A 121 2.05 -9.38 -3.52
C HIS A 121 2.62 -8.01 -3.90
N ILE A 122 3.46 -7.95 -4.95
CA ILE A 122 3.91 -6.66 -5.50
C ILE A 122 2.71 -5.88 -6.02
N ASN A 123 1.83 -6.56 -6.76
CA ASN A 123 0.61 -6.00 -7.29
C ASN A 123 -0.35 -5.58 -6.16
N GLU A 124 -0.48 -6.37 -5.10
CA GLU A 124 -1.26 -6.02 -3.91
C GLU A 124 -0.74 -4.74 -3.26
N TYR A 125 0.58 -4.56 -3.11
CA TYR A 125 1.14 -3.30 -2.62
C TYR A 125 0.76 -2.11 -3.51
N LEU A 126 0.84 -2.28 -4.84
CA LEU A 126 0.45 -1.22 -5.78
C LEU A 126 -1.04 -0.85 -5.62
N TYR A 127 -1.92 -1.84 -5.52
CA TYR A 127 -3.36 -1.63 -5.39
C TYR A 127 -3.79 -1.13 -4.01
N VAL A 128 -3.36 -1.79 -2.93
CA VAL A 128 -3.85 -1.53 -1.57
C VAL A 128 -3.14 -0.34 -0.93
N ILE A 129 -1.84 -0.16 -1.22
CA ILE A 129 -1.04 0.89 -0.59
C ILE A 129 -0.86 2.07 -1.53
N MET A 130 -0.27 1.85 -2.71
CA MET A 130 0.04 2.98 -3.58
C MET A 130 -1.22 3.64 -4.14
N ASN A 131 -2.22 2.89 -4.58
CA ASN A 131 -3.43 3.46 -5.19
C ASN A 131 -4.42 4.08 -4.19
N GLU A 132 -4.52 3.55 -2.96
CA GLU A 132 -5.52 4.02 -1.99
C GLU A 132 -5.02 5.08 -1.00
N TRP A 133 -3.70 5.31 -0.93
CA TRP A 133 -3.11 6.22 0.06
C TRP A 133 -2.45 7.48 -0.54
N GLN A 134 -2.43 7.62 -1.86
CA GLN A 134 -2.06 8.86 -2.54
C GLN A 134 -2.96 9.12 -3.76
N ASP A 135 -2.98 10.38 -4.21
CA ASP A 135 -3.96 10.89 -5.18
C ASP A 135 -3.36 11.27 -6.54
N GLU A 136 -2.06 11.10 -6.73
CA GLU A 136 -1.34 11.63 -7.87
C GLU A 136 -1.30 10.64 -9.04
N VAL A 137 -0.99 9.38 -8.75
CA VAL A 137 -0.75 8.35 -9.77
C VAL A 137 -1.57 7.11 -9.47
N GLU A 138 -2.10 6.48 -10.50
CA GLU A 138 -2.59 5.10 -10.44
C GLU A 138 -1.52 4.17 -11.01
N PHE A 139 -1.28 3.08 -10.30
CA PHE A 139 -0.36 2.01 -10.67
C PHE A 139 -1.14 0.76 -11.05
N GLU A 140 -0.70 0.07 -12.08
CA GLU A 140 -1.25 -1.22 -12.50
C GLU A 140 -0.11 -2.19 -12.82
N GLY A 141 -0.17 -3.38 -12.22
CA GLY A 141 0.73 -4.48 -12.52
C GLY A 141 0.26 -5.29 -13.74
N GLY A 142 1.18 -5.61 -14.64
CA GLY A 142 0.94 -6.38 -15.86
C GLY A 142 1.98 -7.49 -16.07
N ASP A 143 1.74 -8.34 -17.06
CA ASP A 143 2.67 -9.40 -17.49
C ASP A 143 3.14 -10.34 -16.36
N MET A 144 2.28 -10.61 -15.37
CA MET A 144 2.58 -11.45 -14.19
C MET A 144 2.88 -12.93 -14.51
N GLN A 145 2.89 -13.32 -15.79
CA GLN A 145 3.30 -14.66 -16.24
C GLN A 145 4.71 -14.66 -16.85
N ASN A 146 5.35 -13.49 -16.94
CA ASN A 146 6.69 -13.34 -17.46
C ASN A 146 7.72 -13.81 -16.42
N PRO A 147 8.60 -14.78 -16.75
CA PRO A 147 9.60 -15.28 -15.82
C PRO A 147 10.69 -14.26 -15.44
N ASP A 148 10.84 -13.18 -16.19
CA ASP A 148 11.91 -12.20 -15.97
C ASP A 148 11.48 -11.06 -15.03
N TYR A 149 10.37 -10.39 -15.35
CA TYR A 149 9.79 -9.30 -14.56
C TYR A 149 8.31 -9.09 -14.91
N MET A 150 7.53 -8.55 -13.96
CA MET A 150 6.23 -7.94 -14.23
C MET A 150 6.41 -6.48 -14.66
N THR A 151 5.49 -6.00 -15.50
CA THR A 151 5.46 -4.58 -15.89
C THR A 151 4.63 -3.77 -14.90
N ILE A 152 5.03 -2.53 -14.65
CA ILE A 152 4.28 -1.57 -13.84
C ILE A 152 3.98 -0.37 -14.72
N THR A 153 2.70 -0.12 -14.95
CA THR A 153 2.24 1.08 -15.66
C THR A 153 1.79 2.15 -14.69
N LYS A 154 1.90 3.41 -15.11
CA LYS A 154 1.55 4.59 -14.32
C LYS A 154 0.63 5.50 -15.11
N ARG A 155 -0.43 5.98 -14.48
CA ARG A 155 -1.35 6.98 -15.04
C ARG A 155 -1.56 8.11 -14.05
N ALA A 156 -1.48 9.36 -14.49
CA ALA A 156 -1.88 10.48 -13.65
C ALA A 156 -3.39 10.41 -13.37
N ARG A 157 -3.79 10.59 -12.11
CA ARG A 157 -5.21 10.60 -11.74
C ARG A 157 -5.88 11.92 -12.12
N ALA A 158 -7.08 11.84 -12.66
CA ALA A 158 -7.86 12.97 -13.15
C ALA A 158 -9.07 13.20 -12.23
N TRP A 159 -8.81 13.65 -11.00
CA TRP A 159 -9.85 13.85 -10.01
C TRP A 159 -10.77 15.03 -10.35
N ASN A 160 -12.07 14.78 -10.36
CA ASN A 160 -13.10 15.81 -10.33
C ASN A 160 -13.50 16.01 -8.87
N VAL A 161 -13.19 17.18 -8.30
CA VAL A 161 -13.39 17.47 -6.88
C VAL A 161 -14.53 18.45 -6.72
N ASP A 162 -15.54 18.07 -5.96
CA ASP A 162 -16.60 18.98 -5.57
C ASP A 162 -16.02 20.07 -4.65
N PRO A 163 -16.07 21.36 -5.05
CA PRO A 163 -15.43 22.44 -4.31
C PRO A 163 -16.07 22.70 -2.93
N GLU A 164 -17.26 22.16 -2.65
CA GLU A 164 -17.93 22.35 -1.37
C GLU A 164 -17.60 21.26 -0.35
N THR A 165 -17.73 19.99 -0.74
CA THR A 165 -17.53 18.87 0.18
C THR A 165 -16.12 18.28 0.14
N GLY A 166 -15.37 18.53 -0.94
CA GLY A 166 -14.11 17.85 -1.21
C GLY A 166 -14.27 16.40 -1.70
N PHE A 167 -15.51 15.93 -1.94
CA PHE A 167 -15.75 14.64 -2.57
C PHE A 167 -15.08 14.61 -3.94
N LYS A 168 -14.35 13.53 -4.23
CA LYS A 168 -13.60 13.38 -5.48
C LYS A 168 -13.95 12.06 -6.16
N SER A 169 -14.06 12.10 -7.48
CA SER A 169 -14.15 10.90 -8.33
C SER A 169 -13.49 11.19 -9.68
N GLU A 170 -12.87 10.17 -10.29
CA GLU A 170 -12.40 10.27 -11.67
C GLU A 170 -13.55 10.22 -12.69
N ASN A 171 -14.75 9.81 -12.26
CA ASN A 171 -15.97 9.92 -13.03
C ASN A 171 -16.72 11.21 -12.65
N PRO A 172 -16.79 12.23 -13.53
CA PRO A 172 -17.45 13.49 -13.21
C PRO A 172 -18.95 13.32 -12.92
N TYR A 173 -19.60 12.31 -13.50
CA TYR A 173 -21.01 12.02 -13.23
C TYR A 173 -21.25 11.40 -11.85
N GLU A 174 -20.28 10.67 -11.30
CA GLU A 174 -20.37 10.17 -9.93
C GLU A 174 -20.21 11.31 -8.93
N ALA A 175 -19.26 12.22 -9.16
CA ALA A 175 -19.14 13.43 -8.37
C ALA A 175 -20.41 14.30 -8.45
N ALA A 176 -20.98 14.47 -9.64
CA ALA A 176 -22.25 15.18 -9.82
C ALA A 176 -23.42 14.47 -9.11
N TYR A 177 -23.48 13.14 -9.17
CA TYR A 177 -24.49 12.36 -8.46
C TYR A 177 -24.39 12.58 -6.94
N HIS A 178 -23.17 12.61 -6.38
CA HIS A 178 -22.96 12.92 -4.96
C HIS A 178 -23.52 14.30 -4.58
N VAL A 179 -23.31 15.32 -5.42
CA VAL A 179 -23.91 16.66 -5.23
C VAL A 179 -25.44 16.58 -5.18
N PHE A 180 -26.07 15.84 -6.11
CA PHE A 180 -27.53 15.70 -6.12
C PHE A 180 -28.08 14.91 -4.94
N MET A 181 -27.34 13.93 -4.43
CA MET A 181 -27.76 13.12 -3.29
C MET A 181 -27.92 13.93 -1.99
N GLU A 182 -27.24 15.07 -1.85
CA GLU A 182 -27.48 16.02 -0.75
C GLU A 182 -28.89 16.62 -0.78
N TYR A 183 -29.52 16.64 -1.95
CA TYR A 183 -30.84 17.23 -2.21
C TYR A 183 -31.86 16.18 -2.65
N TRP A 184 -31.65 14.91 -2.28
CA TRP A 184 -32.47 13.78 -2.70
C TRP A 184 -33.96 13.96 -2.39
N ASP A 185 -34.27 14.45 -1.19
CA ASP A 185 -35.66 14.61 -0.73
C ASP A 185 -36.36 15.84 -1.34
N SER A 186 -35.61 16.89 -1.67
CA SER A 186 -36.14 18.08 -2.32
C SER A 186 -35.02 18.94 -2.92
N LEU A 187 -35.28 19.55 -4.07
CA LEU A 187 -34.37 20.48 -4.77
C LEU A 187 -34.97 21.90 -4.82
N PRO A 188 -34.79 22.73 -3.77
CA PRO A 188 -35.32 24.09 -3.71
C PRO A 188 -34.80 24.96 -4.85
N ASP A 189 -35.66 25.84 -5.40
CA ASP A 189 -35.28 26.75 -6.49
C ASP A 189 -34.12 27.69 -6.12
N GLU A 190 -34.01 28.06 -4.85
CA GLU A 190 -32.95 28.92 -4.31
C GLU A 190 -31.56 28.25 -4.28
N GLU A 191 -31.51 26.92 -4.21
CA GLU A 191 -30.26 26.14 -4.20
C GLU A 191 -29.76 25.83 -5.62
N LYS A 192 -30.64 25.86 -6.63
CA LYS A 192 -30.30 25.54 -8.02
C LYS A 192 -29.10 26.33 -8.58
N PRO A 193 -28.96 27.65 -8.35
CA PRO A 193 -27.79 28.38 -8.83
C PRO A 193 -26.47 27.89 -8.22
N LYS A 194 -26.49 27.53 -6.94
CA LYS A 194 -25.33 27.00 -6.20
C LYS A 194 -24.96 25.61 -6.72
N ILE A 195 -25.94 24.74 -6.87
CA ILE A 195 -25.77 23.38 -7.40
C ILE A 195 -25.24 23.44 -8.82
N HIS A 196 -25.81 24.28 -9.68
CA HIS A 196 -25.33 24.46 -11.06
C HIS A 196 -23.85 24.84 -11.11
N LYS A 197 -23.42 25.79 -10.26
CA LYS A 197 -22.00 26.19 -10.17
C LYS A 197 -21.09 25.03 -9.74
N ARG A 198 -21.55 24.16 -8.83
CA ARG A 198 -20.80 22.95 -8.42
C ARG A 198 -20.65 21.98 -9.59
N LEU A 199 -21.71 21.74 -10.35
CA LEU A 199 -21.69 20.86 -11.53
C LEU A 199 -20.80 21.40 -12.65
N GLU A 200 -20.84 22.70 -12.93
CA GLU A 200 -19.95 23.35 -13.90
C GLU A 200 -18.46 23.16 -13.51
N ALA A 201 -18.14 23.22 -12.21
CA ALA A 201 -16.78 22.98 -11.72
C ALA A 201 -16.32 21.53 -11.90
N LEU A 202 -17.27 20.58 -11.94
CA LEU A 202 -17.04 19.16 -12.24
C LEU A 202 -17.05 18.85 -13.74
N GLY A 203 -17.31 19.85 -14.60
CA GLY A 203 -17.39 19.68 -16.05
C GLY A 203 -18.68 18.99 -16.53
N VAL A 204 -19.76 19.04 -15.75
CA VAL A 204 -21.07 18.42 -16.04
C VAL A 204 -22.15 19.46 -16.31
#